data_AF-A0A210R2H0-F1
#
_entry.id   AF-A0A210R2H0-F1
#
_cell.length_a   1.000
_cell.length_b   1.000
_cell.length_c   1.000
_cell.angle_alpha   90.00
_cell.angle_beta   90.00
_cell.angle_gamma   90.00
#
_symmetry.space_group_name_H-M   'P 1'
#
loop_
_entity.id
_entity.type
_entity.pdbx_description
1 polymer ?
#
loop_
_entity_poly.entity_id
_entity_poly.type
_entity_poly.pdbx_seq_one_letter_code
_entity_poly.pdbx_strand_id
1 'polypeptide(L)'
;MSVFQSIKGTFAAGLKSITSRDGVKEEKLVRTGVSLDAGADLLDRYQNTWRKLHQDAEQNATQAQNVDSQITQLFVTYDRQSEILGQLHLAVADLPVILHKLQELTDVLASLDEEYDNVEVALVRLEDICEEQELAQAKVYDGQKLASYTHRKSEELQKIKVEFAKDHAKKMEGYEKHRQTKLKERQEVFEQQFNNDLDYFKSHGRLERLSTSSNDSSKKTDLADISWEMENTSLDEFLETDTVSGESHPQTPGNDDAEFEDEVEEISEEEEEEEDSEEEERIDVTLPRKENKLSESVDKTGGGETTLSGDNVERDTDATSEQTTKSSSEVNGSDETRSPAKSADTDTNGV
;
A
#
# COMPACT_ATOMS: atom_id res chain seq x y z
N MET A 1 46.23 -45.22 -62.58
CA MET A 1 46.14 -45.69 -64.00
C MET A 1 46.73 -47.09 -64.24
N SER A 2 46.81 -47.99 -63.23
CA SER A 2 47.41 -49.34 -63.41
C SER A 2 46.37 -50.43 -63.70
N VAL A 3 45.12 -50.24 -63.26
CA VAL A 3 44.04 -51.24 -63.38
C VAL A 3 43.55 -51.40 -64.83
N PHE A 4 43.59 -50.33 -65.63
CA PHE A 4 43.16 -50.34 -67.03
C PHE A 4 44.14 -51.06 -67.98
N GLN A 5 45.42 -51.18 -67.60
CA GLN A 5 46.40 -51.96 -68.37
C GLN A 5 46.27 -53.46 -68.10
N SER A 6 45.92 -53.86 -66.87
CA SER A 6 45.67 -55.25 -66.50
C SER A 6 44.49 -55.85 -67.27
N ILE A 7 43.40 -55.08 -67.46
CA ILE A 7 42.20 -55.52 -68.19
C ILE A 7 42.48 -55.74 -69.69
N LYS A 8 43.38 -54.94 -70.30
CA LYS A 8 43.79 -55.15 -71.70
C LYS A 8 44.65 -56.40 -71.87
N GLY A 9 45.49 -56.70 -70.88
CA GLY A 9 46.31 -57.91 -70.85
C GLY A 9 45.47 -59.19 -70.70
N THR A 10 44.42 -59.16 -69.88
CA THR A 10 43.55 -60.32 -69.64
C THR A 10 42.63 -60.63 -70.82
N PHE A 11 42.14 -59.61 -71.54
CA PHE A 11 41.36 -59.84 -72.77
C PHE A 11 42.24 -60.42 -73.91
N ALA A 12 43.47 -59.93 -74.06
CA ALA A 12 44.42 -60.47 -75.05
C ALA A 12 44.88 -61.90 -74.73
N ALA A 13 45.00 -62.25 -73.44
CA ALA A 13 45.30 -63.62 -73.01
C ALA A 13 44.10 -64.57 -73.21
N GLY A 14 42.87 -64.09 -72.97
CA GLY A 14 41.64 -64.83 -73.26
C GLY A 14 41.46 -65.14 -74.75
N LEU A 15 41.81 -64.19 -75.65
CA LEU A 15 41.72 -64.40 -77.09
C LEU A 15 42.75 -65.41 -77.62
N LYS A 16 43.95 -65.49 -77.03
CA LYS A 16 44.97 -66.50 -77.41
C LYS A 16 44.58 -67.92 -77.00
N SER A 17 43.79 -68.07 -75.92
CA SER A 17 43.30 -69.38 -75.48
C SER A 17 42.25 -70.00 -76.40
N ILE A 18 41.53 -69.20 -77.19
CA ILE A 18 40.54 -69.70 -78.16
C ILE A 18 41.11 -69.97 -79.55
N THR A 19 42.27 -69.42 -79.90
CA THR A 19 42.96 -69.74 -81.16
C THR A 19 43.97 -70.88 -81.02
N SER A 20 44.37 -71.23 -79.80
CA SER A 20 45.33 -72.32 -79.52
C SER A 20 44.59 -73.63 -79.25
N ARG A 21 43.78 -74.07 -80.21
CA ARG A 21 43.23 -75.42 -80.29
C ARG A 21 43.97 -76.16 -81.40
N ASP A 22 45.23 -76.50 -81.14
CA ASP A 22 45.99 -77.40 -81.97
C ASP A 22 46.80 -78.35 -81.08
N GLY A 23 46.62 -79.65 -81.29
CA GLY A 23 47.15 -80.72 -80.43
C GLY A 23 46.12 -81.70 -79.87
N VAL A 24 45.08 -82.06 -80.62
CA VAL A 24 44.40 -83.35 -80.41
C VAL A 24 45.02 -84.36 -81.37
N LYS A 25 45.64 -85.39 -80.79
CA LYS A 25 46.24 -86.53 -81.49
C LYS A 25 45.20 -87.15 -82.44
N GLU A 26 45.52 -87.17 -83.73
CA GLU A 26 44.75 -87.91 -84.74
C GLU A 26 44.81 -89.42 -84.42
N GLU A 27 43.77 -89.90 -83.76
CA GLU A 27 43.47 -91.31 -83.64
C GLU A 27 42.66 -91.74 -84.87
N LYS A 28 43.33 -92.52 -85.73
CA LYS A 28 42.82 -93.37 -86.81
C LYS A 28 41.37 -93.10 -87.27
N LEU A 29 41.25 -92.53 -88.48
CA LEU A 29 40.06 -92.61 -89.32
C LEU A 29 39.56 -94.07 -89.43
N VAL A 30 38.56 -94.42 -88.64
CA VAL A 30 37.60 -95.47 -88.94
C VAL A 30 36.41 -94.77 -89.59
N ARG A 31 36.43 -94.67 -90.92
CA ARG A 31 35.24 -94.34 -91.71
C ARG A 31 34.36 -95.60 -91.79
N THR A 32 33.48 -95.77 -90.81
CA THR A 32 32.28 -96.61 -90.94
C THR A 32 31.17 -96.03 -90.08
N GLY A 33 30.10 -95.56 -90.74
CA GLY A 33 28.89 -95.03 -90.11
C GLY A 33 28.80 -93.52 -90.23
N VAL A 34 28.17 -93.02 -91.30
CA VAL A 34 27.54 -91.69 -91.21
C VAL A 34 26.47 -91.82 -90.13
N SER A 35 26.69 -91.21 -88.97
CA SER A 35 25.70 -91.15 -87.90
C SER A 35 24.53 -90.31 -88.39
N LEU A 36 23.53 -90.98 -88.98
CA LEU A 36 22.28 -90.35 -89.42
C LEU A 36 21.55 -89.62 -88.27
N ASP A 37 21.91 -89.93 -87.02
CA ASP A 37 21.37 -89.35 -85.80
C ASP A 37 22.19 -88.17 -85.22
N ALA A 38 23.37 -87.86 -85.78
CA ALA A 38 24.21 -86.75 -85.29
C ALA A 38 23.52 -85.38 -85.39
N GLY A 39 22.57 -85.23 -86.32
CA GLY A 39 21.72 -84.05 -86.41
C GLY A 39 20.70 -83.96 -85.26
N ALA A 40 20.16 -85.10 -84.80
CA ALA A 40 19.24 -85.17 -83.68
C ALA A 40 19.95 -84.93 -82.34
N ASP A 41 21.13 -85.53 -82.14
CA ASP A 41 21.97 -85.28 -80.96
C ASP A 41 22.40 -83.80 -80.86
N LEU A 42 22.73 -83.18 -81.99
CA LEU A 42 23.08 -81.77 -82.05
C LEU A 42 21.88 -80.88 -81.70
N LEU A 43 20.69 -81.20 -82.24
CA LEU A 43 19.46 -80.48 -81.94
C LEU A 43 19.06 -80.63 -80.47
N ASP A 44 19.12 -81.85 -79.90
CA ASP A 44 18.84 -82.10 -78.49
C ASP A 44 19.81 -81.34 -77.59
N ARG A 45 21.11 -81.31 -77.92
CA ARG A 45 22.09 -80.49 -77.21
C ARG A 45 21.74 -78.99 -77.26
N TYR A 46 21.39 -78.46 -78.43
CA TYR A 46 20.99 -77.06 -78.54
C TYR A 46 19.67 -76.77 -77.82
N GLN A 47 18.71 -77.67 -77.87
CA GLN A 47 17.43 -77.53 -77.16
C GLN A 47 17.63 -77.59 -75.64
N ASN A 48 18.48 -78.50 -75.15
CA ASN A 48 18.79 -78.61 -73.72
C ASN A 48 19.60 -77.41 -73.22
N THR A 49 20.57 -76.93 -73.99
CA THR A 49 21.31 -75.71 -73.64
C THR A 49 20.41 -74.47 -73.68
N TRP A 50 19.50 -74.36 -74.64
CA TRP A 50 18.53 -73.27 -74.70
C TRP A 50 17.52 -73.33 -73.55
N ARG A 51 17.02 -74.54 -73.21
CA ARG A 51 16.14 -74.75 -72.04
C ARG A 51 16.83 -74.35 -70.75
N LYS A 52 18.10 -74.77 -70.55
CA LYS A 52 18.89 -74.39 -69.38
C LYS A 52 19.10 -72.88 -69.32
N LEU A 53 19.48 -72.25 -70.44
CA LEU A 53 19.66 -70.80 -70.51
C LEU A 53 18.37 -70.05 -70.17
N HIS A 54 17.21 -70.53 -70.65
CA HIS A 54 15.92 -69.93 -70.35
C HIS A 54 15.57 -70.07 -68.87
N GLN A 55 15.79 -71.25 -68.29
CA GLN A 55 15.59 -71.48 -66.85
C GLN A 55 16.52 -70.61 -66.00
N ASP A 56 17.81 -70.50 -66.36
CA ASP A 56 18.77 -69.64 -65.67
C ASP A 56 18.37 -68.16 -65.79
N ALA A 57 17.83 -67.73 -66.94
CA ALA A 57 17.33 -66.37 -67.15
C ALA A 57 16.06 -66.06 -66.33
N GLU A 58 15.13 -67.02 -66.23
CA GLU A 58 13.92 -66.88 -65.39
C GLU A 58 14.27 -66.86 -63.90
N GLN A 59 15.21 -67.70 -63.46
CA GLN A 59 15.75 -67.68 -62.10
C GLN A 59 16.46 -66.36 -61.80
N ASN A 60 17.24 -65.82 -62.74
CA ASN A 60 17.86 -64.51 -62.59
C ASN A 60 16.82 -63.40 -62.47
N ALA A 61 15.79 -63.39 -63.33
CA ALA A 61 14.72 -62.40 -63.30
C ALA A 61 13.94 -62.43 -61.96
N THR A 62 13.61 -63.61 -61.45
CA THR A 62 12.92 -63.76 -60.15
C THR A 62 13.80 -63.36 -58.97
N GLN A 63 15.10 -63.68 -59.00
CA GLN A 63 16.06 -63.21 -57.99
C GLN A 63 16.23 -61.68 -58.03
N ALA A 64 16.32 -61.08 -59.23
CA ALA A 64 16.38 -59.65 -59.40
C ALA A 64 15.12 -58.95 -58.85
N GLN A 65 13.93 -59.50 -59.11
CA GLN A 65 12.68 -58.99 -58.55
C GLN A 65 12.62 -59.10 -57.02
N ASN A 66 13.13 -60.18 -56.43
CA ASN A 66 13.20 -60.31 -54.97
C ASN A 66 14.13 -59.26 -54.37
N VAL A 67 15.32 -59.09 -54.93
CA VAL A 67 16.27 -58.05 -54.49
C VAL A 67 15.67 -56.66 -54.62
N ASP A 68 15.00 -56.35 -55.74
CA ASP A 68 14.30 -55.07 -55.94
C ASP A 68 13.20 -54.83 -54.89
N SER A 69 12.45 -55.87 -54.54
CA SER A 69 11.43 -55.78 -53.49
C SER A 69 12.03 -55.51 -52.11
N GLN A 70 13.16 -56.15 -51.77
CA GLN A 70 13.87 -55.92 -50.51
C GLN A 70 14.48 -54.52 -50.45
N ILE A 71 15.07 -54.05 -51.56
CA ILE A 71 15.63 -52.70 -51.67
C ILE A 71 14.51 -51.67 -51.47
N THR A 72 13.37 -51.84 -52.13
CA THR A 72 12.21 -50.95 -51.99
C THR A 72 11.70 -50.92 -50.55
N GLN A 73 11.59 -52.07 -49.89
CA GLN A 73 11.19 -52.14 -48.48
C GLN A 73 12.20 -51.41 -47.58
N LEU A 74 13.50 -51.61 -47.80
CA LEU A 74 14.55 -50.90 -47.05
C LEU A 74 14.44 -49.38 -47.22
N PHE A 75 14.23 -48.89 -48.46
CA PHE A 75 14.01 -47.47 -48.71
C PHE A 75 12.81 -46.93 -47.95
N VAL A 76 11.67 -47.60 -47.98
CA VAL A 76 10.47 -47.19 -47.24
C VAL A 76 10.75 -47.14 -45.73
N THR A 77 11.47 -48.11 -45.18
CA THR A 77 11.82 -48.09 -43.75
C THR A 77 12.78 -46.96 -43.40
N TYR A 78 13.75 -46.67 -44.28
CA TYR A 78 14.71 -45.59 -44.09
C TYR A 78 14.02 -44.22 -44.15
N ASP A 79 13.16 -44.01 -45.14
CA ASP A 79 12.39 -42.76 -45.28
C ASP A 79 11.51 -42.52 -44.05
N ARG A 80 10.82 -43.57 -43.56
CA ARG A 80 10.04 -43.49 -42.32
C ARG A 80 10.89 -43.14 -41.10
N GLN A 81 12.06 -43.76 -40.96
CA GLN A 81 12.98 -43.45 -39.87
C GLN A 81 13.50 -42.02 -39.96
N SER A 82 13.81 -41.55 -41.16
CA SER A 82 14.25 -40.16 -41.40
C SER A 82 13.14 -39.17 -41.06
N GLU A 83 11.88 -39.48 -41.37
CA GLU A 83 10.74 -38.64 -41.02
C GLU A 83 10.58 -38.53 -39.50
N ILE A 84 10.61 -39.66 -38.78
CA ILE A 84 10.52 -39.69 -37.31
C ILE A 84 11.69 -38.92 -36.69
N LEU A 85 12.91 -39.12 -37.20
CA LEU A 85 14.08 -38.38 -36.72
C LEU A 85 13.96 -36.88 -36.97
N GLY A 86 13.39 -36.48 -38.11
CA GLY A 86 13.08 -35.09 -38.41
C GLY A 86 12.07 -34.48 -37.44
N GLN A 87 10.98 -35.20 -37.14
CA GLN A 87 9.99 -34.76 -36.15
C GLN A 87 10.60 -34.64 -34.74
N LEU A 88 11.43 -35.61 -34.33
CA LEU A 88 12.14 -35.55 -33.07
C LEU A 88 13.10 -34.34 -33.03
N HIS A 89 13.85 -34.11 -34.10
CA HIS A 89 14.76 -32.97 -34.19
C HIS A 89 14.01 -31.64 -34.05
N LEU A 90 12.85 -31.48 -34.70
CA LEU A 90 12.01 -30.30 -34.54
C LEU A 90 11.52 -30.13 -33.09
N ALA A 91 11.01 -31.21 -32.48
CA ALA A 91 10.56 -31.17 -31.08
C ALA A 91 11.68 -30.82 -30.10
N VAL A 92 12.90 -31.31 -30.33
CA VAL A 92 14.08 -30.98 -29.50
C VAL A 92 14.55 -29.55 -29.77
N ALA A 93 14.44 -29.05 -31.00
CA ALA A 93 14.78 -27.67 -31.35
C ALA A 93 13.82 -26.65 -30.72
N ASP A 94 12.59 -27.05 -30.39
CA ASP A 94 11.61 -26.19 -29.70
C ASP A 94 11.81 -26.12 -28.17
N LEU A 95 12.53 -27.07 -27.57
CA LEU A 95 12.78 -27.10 -26.11
C LEU A 95 13.45 -25.83 -25.56
N PRO A 96 14.49 -25.25 -26.19
CA PRO A 96 15.09 -24.00 -25.73
C PRO A 96 14.11 -22.83 -25.74
N VAL A 97 13.16 -22.79 -26.68
CA VAL A 97 12.13 -21.74 -26.75
C VAL A 97 11.17 -21.88 -25.56
N ILE A 98 10.76 -23.11 -25.24
CA ILE A 98 9.92 -23.39 -24.07
C ILE A 98 10.68 -23.03 -22.78
N LEU A 99 11.96 -23.36 -22.70
CA LEU A 99 12.81 -23.03 -21.55
C LEU A 99 12.93 -21.51 -21.37
N HIS A 100 13.14 -20.75 -22.46
CA HIS A 100 13.19 -19.29 -22.39
C HIS A 100 11.85 -18.72 -21.90
N LYS A 101 10.71 -19.22 -22.40
CA LYS A 101 9.39 -18.78 -21.93
C LYS A 101 9.17 -19.12 -20.46
N LEU A 102 9.65 -20.28 -20.00
CA LEU A 102 9.57 -20.65 -18.60
C LEU A 102 10.44 -19.73 -17.73
N GLN A 103 11.63 -19.37 -18.21
CA GLN A 103 12.50 -18.41 -17.55
C GLN A 103 11.84 -17.03 -17.46
N GLU A 104 11.28 -16.54 -18.56
CA GLU A 104 10.55 -15.26 -18.61
C GLU A 104 9.37 -15.24 -17.62
N LEU A 105 8.60 -16.34 -17.54
CA LEU A 105 7.52 -16.46 -16.54
C LEU A 105 8.05 -16.49 -15.11
N THR A 106 9.22 -17.08 -14.89
CA THR A 106 9.88 -17.12 -13.57
C THR A 106 10.39 -15.73 -13.19
N ASP A 107 10.93 -14.97 -14.14
CA ASP A 107 11.40 -13.60 -13.93
C ASP A 107 10.20 -12.67 -13.62
N VAL A 108 9.07 -12.83 -14.33
CA VAL A 108 7.82 -12.10 -14.03
C VAL A 108 7.26 -12.47 -12.65
N LEU A 109 7.34 -13.75 -12.27
CA LEU A 109 6.92 -14.19 -10.93
C LEU A 109 7.80 -13.54 -9.86
N ALA A 110 9.11 -13.49 -10.07
CA ALA A 110 10.04 -12.87 -9.14
C ALA A 110 9.82 -11.35 -9.02
N SER A 111 9.57 -10.65 -10.13
CA SER A 111 9.24 -9.22 -10.08
C SER A 111 7.91 -8.98 -9.36
N LEU A 112 6.93 -9.87 -9.53
CA LEU A 112 5.66 -9.77 -8.85
C LEU A 112 5.81 -10.00 -7.33
N ASP A 113 6.67 -10.92 -6.92
CA ASP A 113 7.01 -11.17 -5.50
C ASP A 113 7.61 -9.91 -4.86
N GLU A 114 8.56 -9.25 -5.56
CA GLU A 114 9.13 -7.97 -5.12
C GLU A 114 8.08 -6.85 -5.05
N GLU A 115 7.14 -6.79 -6.00
CA GLU A 115 6.02 -5.85 -5.96
C GLU A 115 5.09 -6.11 -4.77
N TYR A 116 4.83 -7.37 -4.42
CA TYR A 116 4.06 -7.72 -3.22
C TYR A 116 4.76 -7.27 -1.95
N ASP A 117 6.05 -7.56 -1.79
CA ASP A 117 6.85 -7.08 -0.65
C ASP A 117 6.80 -5.55 -0.53
N ASN A 118 6.91 -4.84 -1.65
CA ASN A 118 6.82 -3.38 -1.67
C ASN A 118 5.44 -2.87 -1.25
N VAL A 119 4.37 -3.54 -1.67
CA VAL A 119 3.00 -3.22 -1.26
C VAL A 119 2.79 -3.49 0.22
N GLU A 120 3.30 -4.61 0.75
CA GLU A 120 3.23 -4.92 2.18
C GLU A 120 3.93 -3.86 3.02
N VAL A 121 5.15 -3.44 2.63
CA VAL A 121 5.88 -2.35 3.30
C VAL A 121 5.11 -1.02 3.22
N ALA A 122 4.50 -0.73 2.07
CA ALA A 122 3.70 0.49 1.90
C ALA A 122 2.43 0.47 2.77
N LEU A 123 1.80 -0.68 2.95
CA LEU A 123 0.63 -0.85 3.82
C LEU A 123 0.99 -0.67 5.29
N VAL A 124 2.09 -1.28 5.76
CA VAL A 124 2.59 -1.08 7.13
C VAL A 124 2.86 0.40 7.38
N ARG A 125 3.53 1.08 6.44
CA ARG A 125 3.78 2.52 6.56
C ARG A 125 2.48 3.34 6.59
N LEU A 126 1.46 2.92 5.83
CA LEU A 126 0.17 3.60 5.85
C LEU A 126 -0.53 3.44 7.20
N GLU A 127 -0.45 2.26 7.80
CA GLU A 127 -0.95 1.98 9.15
C GLU A 127 -0.26 2.89 10.17
N ASP A 128 1.08 2.96 10.17
CA ASP A 128 1.86 3.85 11.05
C ASP A 128 1.41 5.31 10.94
N ILE A 129 1.19 5.80 9.71
CA ILE A 129 0.75 7.18 9.46
C ILE A 129 -0.69 7.39 9.97
N CYS A 130 -1.57 6.41 9.79
CA CYS A 130 -2.94 6.48 10.30
C CYS A 130 -2.95 6.55 11.83
N GLU A 131 -2.17 5.70 12.51
CA GLU A 131 -2.03 5.71 13.97
C GLU A 131 -1.45 7.03 14.48
N GLU A 132 -0.39 7.55 13.83
CA GLU A 132 0.19 8.84 14.18
C GLU A 132 -0.83 9.98 14.02
N GLN A 133 -1.62 9.95 12.95
CA GLN A 133 -2.67 10.93 12.70
C GLN A 133 -3.77 10.86 13.75
N GLU A 134 -4.25 9.67 14.11
CA GLU A 134 -5.28 9.48 15.13
C GLU A 134 -4.80 9.99 16.49
N LEU A 135 -3.57 9.63 16.88
CA LEU A 135 -2.95 10.08 18.11
C LEU A 135 -2.77 11.59 18.14
N ALA A 136 -2.37 12.20 17.02
CA ALA A 136 -2.27 13.66 16.90
C ALA A 136 -3.64 14.34 17.06
N GLN A 137 -4.70 13.78 16.46
CA GLN A 137 -6.07 14.28 16.60
C GLN A 137 -6.57 14.17 18.05
N ALA A 138 -6.33 13.05 18.72
CA ALA A 138 -6.68 12.85 20.12
C ALA A 138 -6.00 13.89 21.03
N LYS A 139 -4.70 14.11 20.85
CA LYS A 139 -3.95 15.16 21.58
C LYS A 139 -4.52 16.55 21.38
N VAL A 140 -4.90 16.90 20.14
CA VAL A 140 -5.52 18.20 19.84
C VAL A 140 -6.88 18.31 20.52
N TYR A 141 -7.71 17.26 20.46
CA TYR A 141 -9.01 17.23 21.11
C TYR A 141 -8.91 17.40 22.63
N ASP A 142 -8.03 16.65 23.28
CA ASP A 142 -7.78 16.77 24.72
C ASP A 142 -7.25 18.16 25.10
N GLY A 143 -6.35 18.70 24.27
CA GLY A 143 -5.85 20.07 24.41
C GLY A 143 -6.97 21.11 24.34
N GLN A 144 -7.90 20.96 23.39
CA GLN A 144 -9.08 21.84 23.27
C GLN A 144 -10.04 21.69 24.47
N LYS A 145 -10.26 20.46 24.94
CA LYS A 145 -11.07 20.18 26.13
C LYS A 145 -10.47 20.84 27.38
N LEU A 146 -9.16 20.73 27.56
CA LEU A 146 -8.45 21.36 28.67
C LEU A 146 -8.47 22.90 28.56
N ALA A 147 -8.24 23.46 27.37
CA ALA A 147 -8.34 24.89 27.14
C ALA A 147 -9.75 25.43 27.46
N SER A 148 -10.79 24.71 27.05
CA SER A 148 -12.18 25.07 27.37
C SER A 148 -12.47 25.00 28.87
N TYR A 149 -11.97 23.96 29.56
CA TYR A 149 -12.11 23.81 31.00
C TYR A 149 -11.42 24.94 31.79
N THR A 150 -10.17 25.23 31.44
CA THR A 150 -9.38 26.31 32.08
C THR A 150 -10.00 27.68 31.83
N HIS A 151 -10.51 27.93 30.62
CA HIS A 151 -11.26 29.14 30.31
C HIS A 151 -12.50 29.28 31.17
N ARG A 152 -13.37 28.26 31.23
CA ARG A 152 -14.56 28.26 32.08
C ARG A 152 -14.23 28.49 33.55
N LYS A 153 -13.18 27.83 34.07
CA LYS A 153 -12.74 28.04 35.45
C LYS A 153 -12.22 29.46 35.71
N SER A 154 -11.53 30.06 34.74
CA SER A 154 -11.11 31.47 34.81
C SER A 154 -12.32 32.40 34.88
N GLU A 155 -13.35 32.18 34.06
CA GLU A 155 -14.58 32.96 34.07
C GLU A 155 -15.34 32.83 35.41
N GLU A 156 -15.46 31.62 35.95
CA GLU A 156 -16.05 31.37 37.27
C GLU A 156 -15.30 32.14 38.37
N LEU A 157 -13.97 32.08 38.38
CA LEU A 157 -13.14 32.83 39.33
C LEU A 157 -13.31 34.34 39.17
N GLN A 158 -13.36 34.83 37.93
CA GLN A 158 -13.61 36.25 37.66
C GLN A 158 -14.99 36.68 38.18
N LYS A 159 -16.02 35.85 37.99
CA LYS A 159 -17.37 36.10 38.50
C LYS A 159 -17.40 36.15 40.03
N ILE A 160 -16.73 35.22 40.71
CA ILE A 160 -16.60 35.22 42.18
C ILE A 160 -15.86 36.47 42.65
N LYS A 161 -14.76 36.86 41.98
CA LYS A 161 -14.03 38.10 42.31
C LYS A 161 -14.90 39.34 42.17
N VAL A 162 -15.71 39.42 41.12
CA VAL A 162 -16.63 40.55 40.90
C VAL A 162 -17.73 40.60 41.97
N GLU A 163 -18.37 39.47 42.28
CA GLU A 163 -19.38 39.42 43.34
C GLU A 163 -18.77 39.73 44.72
N PHE A 164 -17.58 39.22 45.02
CA PHE A 164 -16.87 39.55 46.25
C PHE A 164 -16.54 41.04 46.37
N ALA A 165 -16.06 41.67 45.29
CA ALA A 165 -15.78 43.11 45.26
C ALA A 165 -17.06 43.94 45.46
N LYS A 166 -18.18 43.50 44.87
CA LYS A 166 -19.50 44.13 45.02
C LYS A 166 -20.04 43.98 46.44
N ASP A 167 -19.91 42.80 47.05
CA ASP A 167 -20.28 42.57 48.45
C ASP A 167 -19.43 43.41 49.41
N HIS A 168 -18.12 43.50 49.15
CA HIS A 168 -17.24 44.38 49.92
C HIS A 168 -17.64 45.86 49.77
N ALA A 169 -17.91 46.33 48.55
CA ALA A 169 -18.38 47.69 48.31
C ALA A 169 -19.70 47.99 49.04
N LYS A 170 -20.66 47.06 48.99
CA LYS A 170 -21.93 47.15 49.72
C LYS A 170 -21.73 47.16 51.24
N LYS A 171 -20.81 46.35 51.77
CA LYS A 171 -20.46 46.32 53.19
C LYS A 171 -19.82 47.65 53.63
N MET A 172 -18.91 48.19 52.84
CA MET A 172 -18.28 49.50 53.08
C MET A 172 -19.29 50.64 53.05
N GLU A 173 -20.19 50.64 52.07
CA GLU A 173 -21.29 51.61 52.01
C GLU A 173 -22.20 51.51 53.25
N GLY A 174 -22.50 50.29 53.71
CA GLY A 174 -23.24 50.05 54.95
C GLY A 174 -22.53 50.60 56.19
N TYR A 175 -21.22 50.34 56.33
CA TYR A 175 -20.41 50.90 57.41
C TYR A 175 -20.35 52.43 57.37
N GLU A 176 -20.20 53.01 56.18
CA GLU A 176 -20.17 54.46 56.02
C GLU A 176 -21.52 55.09 56.37
N LYS A 177 -22.64 54.54 55.88
CA LYS A 177 -23.99 54.98 56.26
C LYS A 177 -24.21 54.90 57.77
N HIS A 178 -23.83 53.79 58.40
CA HIS A 178 -23.92 53.64 59.86
C HIS A 178 -23.10 54.68 60.61
N ARG A 179 -21.87 54.96 60.13
CA ARG A 179 -21.01 56.02 60.68
C ARG A 179 -21.65 57.40 60.53
N GLN A 180 -22.22 57.69 59.36
CA GLN A 180 -22.91 58.95 59.09
C GLN A 180 -24.15 59.13 59.96
N THR A 181 -24.99 58.10 60.12
CA THR A 181 -26.17 58.15 61.00
C THR A 181 -25.77 58.42 62.44
N LYS A 182 -24.76 57.71 62.99
CA LYS A 182 -24.25 57.97 64.34
C LYS A 182 -23.75 59.41 64.53
N LEU A 183 -23.05 59.95 63.54
CA LEU A 183 -22.59 61.34 63.56
C LEU A 183 -23.76 62.32 63.54
N LYS A 184 -24.77 62.04 62.72
CA LYS A 184 -25.98 62.85 62.60
C LYS A 184 -26.82 62.83 63.87
N GLU A 185 -27.07 61.66 64.47
CA GLU A 185 -27.75 61.52 65.76
C GLU A 185 -27.02 62.31 66.85
N ARG A 186 -25.69 62.22 66.90
CA ARG A 186 -24.88 63.01 67.84
C ARG A 186 -25.03 64.52 67.59
N GLN A 187 -25.04 64.94 66.33
CA GLN A 187 -25.29 66.34 65.98
C GLN A 187 -26.69 66.79 66.42
N GLU A 188 -27.73 65.99 66.17
CA GLU A 188 -29.10 66.28 66.58
C GLU A 188 -29.24 66.37 68.10
N VAL A 189 -28.58 65.48 68.86
CA VAL A 189 -28.54 65.56 70.33
C VAL A 189 -27.88 66.85 70.81
N PHE A 190 -26.75 67.24 70.20
CA PHE A 190 -26.10 68.50 70.53
C PHE A 190 -26.94 69.72 70.14
N GLU A 191 -27.64 69.68 69.02
CA GLU A 191 -28.54 70.76 68.59
C GLU A 191 -29.76 70.88 69.52
N GLN A 192 -30.35 69.76 69.92
CA GLN A 192 -31.42 69.74 70.92
C GLN A 192 -30.94 70.30 72.26
N GLN A 193 -29.77 69.89 72.72
CA GLN A 193 -29.18 70.41 73.94
C GLN A 193 -28.91 71.92 73.84
N PHE A 194 -28.38 72.38 72.70
CA PHE A 194 -28.16 73.81 72.45
C PHE A 194 -29.46 74.62 72.43
N ASN A 195 -30.53 74.10 71.81
CA ASN A 195 -31.84 74.75 71.80
C ASN A 195 -32.44 74.81 73.21
N ASN A 196 -32.32 73.73 73.98
CA ASN A 196 -32.72 73.71 75.38
C ASN A 196 -31.93 74.75 76.21
N ASP A 197 -30.61 74.87 76.00
CA ASP A 197 -29.76 75.88 76.64
C ASP A 197 -30.16 77.31 76.24
N LEU A 198 -30.50 77.53 74.97
CA LEU A 198 -31.01 78.81 74.47
C LEU A 198 -32.35 79.18 75.12
N ASP A 199 -33.27 78.23 75.25
CA ASP A 199 -34.56 78.47 75.88
C ASP A 199 -34.44 78.64 77.39
N TYR A 200 -33.52 77.92 78.04
CA TYR A 200 -33.13 78.15 79.43
C TYR A 200 -32.54 79.56 79.62
N PHE A 201 -31.68 80.02 78.70
CA PHE A 201 -31.13 81.38 78.73
C PHE A 201 -32.21 82.45 78.55
N LYS A 202 -33.14 82.27 77.60
CA LYS A 202 -34.25 83.21 77.39
C LYS A 202 -35.16 83.32 78.62
N SER A 203 -35.35 82.21 79.35
CA SER A 203 -36.21 82.17 80.53
C SER A 203 -35.52 82.65 81.82
N HIS A 204 -34.24 82.36 82.02
CA HIS A 204 -33.51 82.61 83.27
C HIS A 204 -32.42 83.70 83.18
N GLY A 205 -32.10 84.20 81.98
CA GLY A 205 -31.18 85.31 81.73
C GLY A 205 -29.68 85.01 81.95
N ARG A 206 -29.31 83.77 82.27
CA ARG A 206 -27.91 83.31 82.44
C ARG A 206 -27.77 81.91 81.84
N LEU A 207 -26.67 81.67 81.13
CA LEU A 207 -26.33 80.36 80.59
C LEU A 207 -25.62 79.57 81.69
N GLU A 208 -26.11 78.38 82.06
CA GLU A 208 -25.32 77.43 82.82
C GLU A 208 -24.24 76.86 81.90
N ARG A 209 -23.15 77.62 81.71
CA ARG A 209 -21.90 76.96 81.36
C ARG A 209 -21.61 76.05 82.53
N LEU A 210 -21.57 74.74 82.29
CA LEU A 210 -20.83 73.86 83.18
C LEU A 210 -19.50 74.55 83.42
N SER A 211 -19.33 75.01 84.66
CA SER A 211 -18.04 75.41 85.14
C SER A 211 -17.17 74.18 84.91
N THR A 212 -16.09 74.36 84.15
CA THR A 212 -14.90 73.53 84.32
C THR A 212 -14.37 73.82 85.74
N SER A 213 -15.11 73.34 86.74
CA SER A 213 -14.79 73.45 88.14
C SER A 213 -14.08 72.16 88.53
N SER A 214 -12.76 72.22 88.37
CA SER A 214 -11.76 71.73 89.30
C SER A 214 -11.83 70.29 89.83
N ASN A 215 -10.70 69.60 89.58
CA ASN A 215 -10.04 68.53 90.35
C ASN A 215 -10.22 67.09 89.84
N ASP A 216 -9.39 66.68 88.88
CA ASP A 216 -8.19 65.89 89.24
C ASP A 216 -7.07 66.12 88.22
N SER A 217 -5.86 65.92 88.70
CA SER A 217 -4.54 66.23 88.19
C SER A 217 -4.15 65.74 86.79
N SER A 218 -3.37 66.59 86.11
CA SER A 218 -2.32 66.26 85.14
C SER A 218 -2.66 65.33 83.96
N LYS A 219 -3.02 65.93 82.83
CA LYS A 219 -2.15 66.05 81.66
C LYS A 219 -2.86 66.94 80.64
N LYS A 220 -2.25 68.07 80.29
CA LYS A 220 -2.60 68.81 79.08
C LYS A 220 -2.17 67.93 77.91
N THR A 221 -3.05 67.05 77.43
CA THR A 221 -2.88 66.45 76.11
C THR A 221 -3.22 67.54 75.10
N ASP A 222 -2.19 68.28 74.68
CA ASP A 222 -2.27 69.14 73.51
C ASP A 222 -2.63 68.27 72.29
N LEU A 223 -3.31 68.82 71.28
CA LEU A 223 -3.69 68.02 70.09
C LEU A 223 -2.48 67.47 69.31
N ALA A 224 -1.28 67.98 69.60
CA ALA A 224 -0.01 67.45 69.13
C ALA A 224 0.42 66.12 69.78
N ASP A 225 -0.27 65.65 70.82
CA ASP A 225 0.08 64.45 71.61
C ASP A 225 -0.83 63.24 71.32
N ILE A 226 -1.77 63.36 70.37
CA ILE A 226 -2.46 62.21 69.78
C ILE A 226 -1.55 61.64 68.70
N SER A 227 -0.64 60.76 69.10
CA SER A 227 0.10 59.92 68.16
C SER A 227 -0.89 59.01 67.45
N TRP A 228 -1.08 59.23 66.15
CA TRP A 228 -1.76 58.28 65.26
C TRP A 228 -0.87 57.06 64.93
N GLU A 229 0.33 56.99 65.50
CA GLU A 229 1.22 55.84 65.45
C GLU A 229 0.88 54.88 66.60
N MET A 230 -0.37 54.44 66.66
CA MET A 230 -0.66 53.16 67.32
C MET A 230 -0.47 52.07 66.27
N GLU A 231 0.75 51.52 66.29
CA GLU A 231 1.04 50.11 66.03
C GLU A 231 0.83 49.60 64.59
N ASN A 232 1.62 50.13 63.63
CA ASN A 232 1.91 49.36 62.40
C ASN A 232 2.71 48.09 62.69
N THR A 233 3.38 47.98 63.85
CA THR A 233 4.17 46.79 64.21
C THR A 233 3.32 45.58 64.55
N SER A 234 2.15 45.76 65.19
CA SER A 234 1.23 44.63 65.43
C SER A 234 0.45 44.24 64.17
N LEU A 235 0.26 45.19 63.24
CA LEU A 235 -0.30 44.92 61.92
C LEU A 235 0.70 44.19 61.01
N ASP A 236 1.99 44.58 61.03
CA ASP A 236 3.07 43.93 60.29
C ASP A 236 3.36 42.52 60.84
N GLU A 237 3.34 42.33 62.18
CA GLU A 237 3.47 41.00 62.80
C GLU A 237 2.29 40.09 62.41
N PHE A 238 1.08 40.63 62.31
CA PHE A 238 -0.09 39.87 61.82
C PHE A 238 0.04 39.51 60.33
N LEU A 239 0.56 40.41 59.49
CA LEU A 239 0.74 40.18 58.04
C LEU A 239 1.96 39.28 57.71
N GLU A 240 3.00 39.25 58.55
CA GLU A 240 4.16 38.37 58.37
C GLU A 240 3.84 36.90 58.66
N THR A 241 2.90 36.62 59.58
CA THR A 241 2.56 35.23 59.96
C THR A 241 1.96 34.37 58.84
N ASP A 242 1.48 34.99 57.74
CA ASP A 242 0.97 34.27 56.57
C ASP A 242 2.02 34.12 55.43
N THR A 243 3.27 34.54 55.62
CA THR A 243 4.28 34.55 54.52
C THR A 243 5.50 33.66 54.69
N VAL A 244 5.65 32.87 55.77
CA VAL A 244 6.77 31.91 55.87
C VAL A 244 6.39 30.58 56.53
N SER A 245 5.74 29.70 55.77
CA SER A 245 5.87 28.24 55.94
C SER A 245 5.59 27.56 54.63
N GLY A 246 6.63 27.39 53.83
CA GLY A 246 6.52 26.70 52.57
C GLY A 246 7.81 26.62 51.77
N GLU A 247 8.98 26.50 52.40
CA GLU A 247 10.17 25.98 51.71
C GLU A 247 11.28 25.60 52.70
N SER A 248 11.42 24.29 52.95
CA SER A 248 12.70 23.70 53.30
C SER A 248 12.83 22.36 52.60
N HIS A 249 13.48 22.40 51.45
CA HIS A 249 14.16 21.24 50.88
C HIS A 249 15.37 20.88 51.77
N PRO A 250 15.67 19.58 51.94
CA PRO A 250 17.07 19.19 51.83
C PRO A 250 17.29 17.90 51.04
N GLN A 251 18.36 17.91 50.24
CA GLN A 251 18.94 16.77 49.56
C GLN A 251 19.60 15.78 50.56
N THR A 252 19.23 14.49 50.43
CA THR A 252 20.01 13.19 50.45
C THR A 252 21.36 13.11 51.20
N PRO A 253 21.78 11.95 51.80
CA PRO A 253 21.70 10.59 51.20
C PRO A 253 21.58 9.38 52.18
N GLY A 254 21.32 8.18 51.63
CA GLY A 254 21.76 6.90 52.23
C GLY A 254 20.65 5.91 52.58
N ASN A 255 20.71 4.75 51.93
CA ASN A 255 20.00 3.49 52.13
C ASN A 255 19.60 3.18 53.58
N ASP A 256 18.40 2.63 53.78
CA ASP A 256 18.22 1.23 54.18
C ASP A 256 16.73 0.85 54.12
N ASP A 257 16.51 -0.41 53.76
CA ASP A 257 15.25 -1.12 53.62
C ASP A 257 14.27 -0.89 54.78
N ALA A 258 13.04 -0.50 54.45
CA ALA A 258 11.88 -0.76 55.28
C ALA A 258 10.64 -0.84 54.39
N GLU A 259 10.16 -2.05 54.23
CA GLU A 259 8.85 -2.42 53.69
C GLU A 259 7.76 -1.53 54.32
N PHE A 260 7.03 -0.80 53.48
CA PHE A 260 5.76 -0.18 53.85
C PHE A 260 4.70 -0.82 52.95
N GLU A 261 3.99 -1.79 53.50
CA GLU A 261 2.79 -2.35 52.90
C GLU A 261 1.69 -1.27 52.93
N ASP A 262 1.42 -0.65 51.79
CA ASP A 262 0.22 0.17 51.62
C ASP A 262 -0.98 -0.74 51.42
N GLU A 263 -1.76 -0.85 52.49
CA GLU A 263 -3.10 -1.41 52.56
C GLU A 263 -4.04 -0.58 51.68
N VAL A 264 -4.31 -1.10 50.48
CA VAL A 264 -5.28 -0.51 49.55
C VAL A 264 -6.67 -0.95 49.99
N GLU A 265 -7.44 -0.04 50.61
CA GLU A 265 -8.87 -0.26 50.83
C GLU A 265 -9.59 -0.37 49.48
N GLU A 266 -10.08 -1.58 49.20
CA GLU A 266 -10.94 -1.95 48.09
C GLU A 266 -12.33 -1.31 48.32
N ILE A 267 -12.55 -0.14 47.71
CA ILE A 267 -13.89 0.44 47.59
C ILE A 267 -14.62 -0.32 46.48
N SER A 268 -15.62 -1.08 46.90
CA SER A 268 -16.62 -1.71 46.04
C SER A 268 -17.55 -0.63 45.49
N GLU A 269 -17.35 -0.24 44.23
CA GLU A 269 -18.37 0.48 43.48
C GLU A 269 -19.37 -0.54 42.92
N GLU A 270 -20.55 -0.55 43.52
CA GLU A 270 -21.73 -1.26 43.02
C GLU A 270 -22.13 -0.63 41.68
N GLU A 271 -22.04 -1.41 40.60
CA GLU A 271 -22.57 -1.08 39.27
C GLU A 271 -24.10 -0.99 39.36
N GLU A 272 -24.65 0.22 39.36
CA GLU A 272 -26.06 0.45 39.02
C GLU A 272 -26.19 0.48 37.49
N GLU A 273 -26.83 -0.57 36.95
CA GLU A 273 -27.30 -0.63 35.57
C GLU A 273 -28.37 0.45 35.32
N GLU A 274 -28.02 1.52 34.60
CA GLU A 274 -29.03 2.36 33.92
C GLU A 274 -29.23 1.85 32.49
N GLU A 275 -30.38 1.19 32.28
CA GLU A 275 -30.98 0.94 30.98
C GLU A 275 -31.30 2.28 30.30
N ASP A 276 -30.45 2.74 29.39
CA ASP A 276 -30.82 3.83 28.47
C ASP A 276 -31.22 3.24 27.11
N SER A 277 -32.52 3.29 26.86
CA SER A 277 -33.17 2.89 25.62
C SER A 277 -32.92 3.96 24.55
N GLU A 278 -31.91 3.77 23.71
CA GLU A 278 -31.79 4.53 22.46
C GLU A 278 -32.52 3.81 21.32
N GLU A 279 -33.62 4.43 20.92
CA GLU A 279 -34.50 4.10 19.81
C GLU A 279 -33.75 4.34 18.48
N GLU A 280 -33.18 3.30 17.89
CA GLU A 280 -32.61 3.37 16.54
C GLU A 280 -33.70 3.66 15.49
N GLU A 281 -33.78 4.93 15.08
CA GLU A 281 -34.54 5.37 13.92
C GLU A 281 -33.89 4.80 12.64
N ARG A 282 -34.44 3.68 12.15
CA ARG A 282 -34.07 3.06 10.87
C ARG A 282 -34.31 4.03 9.72
N ILE A 283 -33.24 4.54 9.14
CA ILE A 283 -33.26 5.20 7.84
C ILE A 283 -33.42 4.12 6.75
N ASP A 284 -34.65 3.95 6.28
CA ASP A 284 -34.99 3.10 5.12
C ASP A 284 -34.57 3.81 3.83
N VAL A 285 -33.38 3.46 3.31
CA VAL A 285 -32.95 3.88 1.97
C VAL A 285 -33.65 3.01 0.93
N THR A 286 -34.89 3.37 0.61
CA THR A 286 -35.62 2.79 -0.51
C THR A 286 -35.13 3.38 -1.85
N LEU A 287 -34.37 2.59 -2.61
CA LEU A 287 -34.06 2.82 -4.02
C LEU A 287 -35.34 2.83 -4.89
N PRO A 288 -35.59 3.83 -5.75
CA PRO A 288 -36.68 3.74 -6.72
C PRO A 288 -36.25 2.93 -7.95
N ARG A 289 -36.68 1.66 -7.97
CA ARG A 289 -36.77 0.77 -9.13
C ARG A 289 -37.86 1.28 -10.08
N LYS A 290 -37.47 1.83 -11.23
CA LYS A 290 -38.41 2.15 -12.33
C LYS A 290 -38.78 0.87 -13.08
N GLU A 291 -39.93 0.30 -12.75
CA GLU A 291 -40.66 -0.61 -13.64
C GLU A 291 -41.73 0.20 -14.39
N ASN A 292 -41.57 0.33 -15.72
CA ASN A 292 -42.69 0.73 -16.57
C ASN A 292 -43.24 -0.51 -17.28
N LYS A 293 -44.46 -0.87 -16.88
CA LYS A 293 -45.28 -1.92 -17.47
C LYS A 293 -45.72 -1.54 -18.87
N LEU A 294 -45.33 -2.39 -19.80
CA LEU A 294 -46.17 -3.07 -20.80
C LEU A 294 -47.65 -2.64 -20.80
N SER A 295 -48.07 -2.03 -21.91
CA SER A 295 -49.48 -2.02 -22.33
C SER A 295 -49.64 -2.96 -23.53
N GLU A 296 -50.70 -3.74 -23.39
CA GLU A 296 -51.23 -4.77 -24.27
C GLU A 296 -52.00 -4.12 -25.42
N SER A 297 -51.67 -4.47 -26.66
CA SER A 297 -52.63 -4.41 -27.77
C SER A 297 -52.33 -5.53 -28.76
N VAL A 298 -53.24 -6.49 -28.77
CA VAL A 298 -53.37 -7.58 -29.74
C VAL A 298 -53.75 -6.98 -31.09
N ASP A 299 -52.98 -7.28 -32.14
CA ASP A 299 -53.59 -7.62 -33.42
C ASP A 299 -52.71 -8.57 -34.25
N LYS A 300 -53.38 -9.47 -34.96
CA LYS A 300 -52.85 -10.72 -35.50
C LYS A 300 -53.10 -10.74 -37.00
N THR A 301 -52.07 -10.67 -37.84
CA THR A 301 -52.07 -11.19 -39.23
C THR A 301 -50.61 -11.27 -39.71
N GLY A 302 -50.12 -12.47 -40.06
CA GLY A 302 -49.83 -12.85 -41.45
C GLY A 302 -48.44 -12.34 -41.89
N GLY A 303 -47.37 -13.15 -41.87
CA GLY A 303 -47.05 -14.09 -42.94
C GLY A 303 -46.06 -13.45 -43.92
N GLY A 304 -44.95 -14.12 -44.25
CA GLY A 304 -44.09 -13.68 -45.36
C GLY A 304 -42.60 -13.78 -45.11
N GLU A 305 -42.01 -14.74 -45.82
CA GLU A 305 -40.60 -15.08 -45.94
C GLU A 305 -39.89 -14.16 -46.95
N THR A 306 -38.55 -14.15 -46.89
CA THR A 306 -37.59 -13.83 -47.97
C THR A 306 -37.17 -12.38 -48.31
N THR A 307 -35.84 -12.26 -48.44
CA THR A 307 -35.02 -11.54 -49.45
C THR A 307 -34.06 -10.42 -49.00
N LEU A 308 -32.82 -10.70 -49.41
CA LEU A 308 -31.57 -9.95 -49.53
C LEU A 308 -31.63 -8.66 -50.36
N SER A 309 -30.55 -7.87 -50.21
CA SER A 309 -30.08 -6.71 -51.02
C SER A 309 -30.70 -5.37 -50.61
N GLY A 310 -29.98 -4.26 -50.53
CA GLY A 310 -28.61 -3.89 -50.88
C GLY A 310 -28.46 -2.37 -50.73
N ASP A 311 -27.22 -1.89 -50.87
CA ASP A 311 -26.78 -0.53 -51.18
C ASP A 311 -26.98 0.62 -50.16
N ASN A 312 -25.88 0.93 -49.47
CA ASN A 312 -25.01 2.09 -49.69
C ASN A 312 -25.64 3.36 -50.31
N VAL A 313 -25.43 4.52 -49.66
CA VAL A 313 -24.86 5.78 -50.22
C VAL A 313 -24.97 6.93 -49.20
N GLU A 314 -23.80 7.51 -48.93
CA GLU A 314 -23.44 8.91 -48.63
C GLU A 314 -24.42 9.84 -47.91
N ARG A 315 -23.89 10.52 -46.87
CA ARG A 315 -24.11 11.96 -46.71
C ARG A 315 -23.00 12.61 -45.87
N ASP A 316 -22.28 13.50 -46.54
CA ASP A 316 -21.46 14.57 -45.98
C ASP A 316 -22.29 15.51 -45.08
N THR A 317 -21.67 16.02 -44.02
CA THR A 317 -21.90 17.38 -43.53
C THR A 317 -20.59 18.01 -43.08
N ASP A 318 -20.10 18.90 -43.92
CA ASP A 318 -19.17 20.00 -43.68
C ASP A 318 -19.83 21.09 -42.79
N ALA A 319 -19.06 21.75 -41.91
CA ALA A 319 -19.22 23.16 -41.52
C ALA A 319 -18.24 23.61 -40.41
N THR A 320 -17.32 24.52 -40.80
CA THR A 320 -16.80 25.73 -40.10
C THR A 320 -16.06 25.57 -38.76
N SER A 321 -14.76 25.88 -38.60
CA SER A 321 -13.92 27.07 -38.91
C SER A 321 -14.00 28.24 -37.91
N GLU A 322 -12.80 28.72 -37.55
CA GLU A 322 -12.37 30.01 -36.96
C GLU A 322 -12.14 30.09 -35.43
N GLN A 323 -10.87 30.09 -34.97
CA GLN A 323 -9.97 31.26 -34.73
C GLN A 323 -10.26 31.91 -33.35
N THR A 324 -9.37 32.00 -32.36
CA THR A 324 -8.18 32.87 -32.29
C THR A 324 -7.56 32.87 -30.87
N THR A 325 -6.24 33.10 -30.81
CA THR A 325 -5.44 33.75 -29.72
C THR A 325 -5.23 33.06 -28.36
N LYS A 326 -4.16 33.28 -27.58
CA LYS A 326 -2.75 33.75 -27.70
C LYS A 326 -2.25 33.91 -26.26
N SER A 327 -1.01 33.48 -25.96
CA SER A 327 -0.15 33.83 -24.79
C SER A 327 -0.63 33.41 -23.41
N SER A 328 0.18 33.16 -22.37
CA SER A 328 1.61 32.94 -22.05
C SER A 328 1.54 32.38 -20.59
N SER A 329 2.42 31.55 -20.06
CA SER A 329 3.77 31.91 -19.56
C SER A 329 4.41 30.70 -18.84
N GLU A 330 5.72 30.52 -19.09
CA GLU A 330 6.85 30.18 -18.20
C GLU A 330 6.59 29.37 -16.90
N VAL A 331 7.39 28.35 -16.55
CA VAL A 331 8.73 28.43 -15.90
C VAL A 331 9.40 27.04 -16.05
N ASN A 332 10.57 26.84 -16.69
CA ASN A 332 11.97 27.01 -16.25
C ASN A 332 12.53 25.92 -15.29
N GLY A 333 13.67 25.30 -15.66
CA GLY A 333 14.58 24.51 -14.81
C GLY A 333 15.10 23.20 -15.44
N SER A 334 16.08 23.21 -16.35
CA SER A 334 17.52 22.87 -16.15
C SER A 334 17.74 21.40 -15.73
N ASP A 335 18.06 20.42 -16.59
CA ASP A 335 19.25 20.18 -17.43
C ASP A 335 20.61 20.33 -16.71
N GLU A 336 21.19 19.20 -16.30
CA GLU A 336 22.64 19.01 -16.37
C GLU A 336 23.00 17.53 -16.55
N THR A 337 23.84 17.29 -17.54
CA THR A 337 24.20 15.99 -18.11
C THR A 337 25.52 15.42 -17.57
N ARG A 338 25.65 14.09 -17.63
CA ARG A 338 26.81 13.34 -18.19
C ARG A 338 27.90 12.75 -17.26
N SER A 339 27.70 11.46 -16.89
CA SER A 339 28.55 10.26 -17.16
C SER A 339 30.02 10.17 -16.64
N PRO A 340 30.72 8.99 -16.75
CA PRO A 340 30.38 7.63 -16.28
C PRO A 340 31.56 6.86 -15.60
N ALA A 341 31.23 5.72 -14.97
CA ALA A 341 31.94 4.43 -14.81
C ALA A 341 33.50 4.33 -14.79
N LYS A 342 34.08 3.62 -13.78
CA LYS A 342 34.54 2.20 -13.86
C LYS A 342 35.38 1.73 -12.64
N SER A 343 35.21 0.43 -12.31
CA SER A 343 36.14 -0.57 -11.72
C SER A 343 36.78 -0.28 -10.35
N ALA A 344 36.43 -1.03 -9.29
CA ALA A 344 36.92 -2.37 -8.92
C ALA A 344 38.28 -2.32 -8.19
N ASP A 345 38.29 -2.66 -6.91
CA ASP A 345 39.19 -3.69 -6.36
C ASP A 345 38.81 -4.06 -4.92
N THR A 346 39.08 -5.33 -4.65
CA THR A 346 38.86 -6.13 -3.45
C THR A 346 39.73 -5.69 -2.27
N ASP A 347 39.26 -5.86 -1.03
CA ASP A 347 40.05 -6.61 -0.03
C ASP A 347 39.24 -6.99 1.22
N THR A 348 39.18 -8.30 1.40
CA THR A 348 38.84 -9.06 2.60
C THR A 348 40.06 -9.17 3.52
N ASN A 349 39.94 -8.79 4.79
CA ASN A 349 40.44 -9.60 5.92
C ASN A 349 40.02 -8.98 7.27
N GLY A 350 39.02 -9.61 7.88
CA GLY A 350 38.66 -9.45 9.29
C GLY A 350 38.89 -10.79 10.00
N VAL A 351 39.58 -10.66 11.14
CA VAL A 351 39.87 -11.57 12.26
C VAL A 351 38.97 -12.80 12.42
#